data_AF-A0A0Q7E968-F1
#
_entry.id   AF-A0A0Q7E968-F1
#
_cell.length_a   1.000
_cell.length_b   1.000
_cell.length_c   1.000
_cell.angle_alpha   90.00
_cell.angle_beta   90.00
_cell.angle_gamma   90.00
#
_symmetry.space_group_name_H-M   'P 1'
#
loop_
_entity.id
_entity.type
_entity.pdbx_description
1 polymer ?
#
loop_
_entity_poly.entity_id
_entity_poly.type
_entity_poly.pdbx_seq_one_letter_code
_entity_poly.pdbx_strand_id
1 'polypeptide(L)'
;MRLLPLSAVALCLLAAACGPSAEEPEAAPEPAAPPPVLAGVDLTEPVRALGTEPFWSVDLTGEEVVFRGVDRPEQRAPQPKASVQGTVVRLESQTTAGTPIVITLASTECSDGMSERIYPLTAIVKVGEETLNGCAASTAAIMTAGEQGPVTASAEAPPAT
;
A
#
# COMPACT_ATOMS: atom_id res chain seq x y z
N MET A 1 10.98 -37.64 73.21
CA MET A 1 12.40 -37.54 73.58
C MET A 1 13.14 -36.91 72.40
N ARG A 2 13.70 -35.70 72.55
CA ARG A 2 15.11 -35.41 72.92
C ARG A 2 16.09 -35.92 71.84
N LEU A 3 17.09 -35.20 71.34
CA LEU A 3 17.66 -33.84 71.41
C LEU A 3 18.84 -33.88 70.40
N LEU A 4 19.16 -32.79 69.69
CA LEU A 4 20.34 -32.64 68.81
C LEU A 4 21.69 -32.72 69.60
N PRO A 5 22.84 -32.94 68.93
CA PRO A 5 23.79 -31.83 68.65
C PRO A 5 24.51 -31.91 67.26
N LEU A 6 24.64 -30.77 66.55
CA LEU A 6 25.85 -29.93 66.32
C LEU A 6 27.05 -30.65 65.66
N SER A 7 27.38 -30.40 64.38
CA SER A 7 28.11 -29.24 63.79
C SER A 7 29.64 -29.38 63.79
N ALA A 8 30.23 -29.43 62.58
CA ALA A 8 31.51 -28.83 62.17
C ALA A 8 31.60 -28.93 60.63
N VAL A 9 31.13 -27.91 59.89
CA VAL A 9 31.95 -26.85 59.28
C VAL A 9 33.20 -27.38 58.59
N ALA A 10 33.15 -27.46 57.25
CA ALA A 10 34.31 -27.28 56.40
C ALA A 10 33.92 -26.31 55.26
N LEU A 11 34.66 -25.22 55.26
CA LEU A 11 34.52 -23.98 54.52
C LEU A 11 35.32 -24.05 53.20
N CYS A 12 34.95 -23.17 52.26
CA CYS A 12 35.70 -22.73 51.08
C CYS A 12 35.67 -23.62 49.82
N LEU A 13 34.95 -23.17 48.80
CA LEU A 13 35.57 -22.43 47.69
C LEU A 13 34.49 -21.72 46.84
N LEU A 14 34.62 -20.39 46.79
CA LEU A 14 33.94 -19.50 45.86
C LEU A 14 34.51 -19.71 44.45
N ALA A 15 33.64 -19.89 43.46
CA ALA A 15 33.88 -19.39 42.12
C ALA A 15 32.54 -19.08 41.46
N ALA A 16 32.28 -17.77 41.33
CA ALA A 16 31.20 -17.23 40.55
C ALA A 16 31.35 -17.65 39.07
N ALA A 17 30.30 -18.23 38.50
CA ALA A 17 30.10 -18.25 37.06
C ALA A 17 28.75 -17.60 36.78
N CYS A 18 28.74 -16.27 36.88
CA CYS A 18 27.73 -15.43 36.28
C CYS A 18 27.92 -15.57 34.76
N GLY A 19 27.18 -16.49 34.15
CA GLY A 19 27.07 -16.57 32.70
C GLY A 19 26.00 -15.57 32.26
N PRO A 20 26.30 -14.60 31.38
CA PRO A 20 25.26 -13.79 30.79
C PRO A 20 24.30 -14.69 30.03
N SER A 21 22.99 -14.49 30.23
CA SER A 21 21.96 -14.98 29.33
C SER A 21 22.42 -14.75 27.91
N ALA A 22 22.50 -15.82 27.11
CA ALA A 22 22.53 -15.66 25.68
C ALA A 22 21.23 -14.94 25.31
N GLU A 23 21.33 -13.63 25.07
CA GLU A 23 20.36 -12.92 24.24
C GLU A 23 20.24 -13.74 22.96
N GLU A 24 19.04 -14.29 22.77
CA GLU A 24 18.56 -14.73 21.48
C GLU A 24 18.91 -13.59 20.50
N PRO A 25 19.68 -13.85 19.43
CA PRO A 25 20.06 -12.79 18.53
C PRO A 25 18.77 -12.22 17.97
N GLU A 26 18.42 -11.02 18.44
CA GLU A 26 17.33 -10.23 17.90
C GLU A 26 17.60 -10.12 16.42
N ALA A 27 16.79 -10.83 15.64
CA ALA A 27 16.95 -10.89 14.20
C ALA A 27 17.01 -9.45 13.71
N ALA A 28 18.15 -9.08 13.11
CA ALA A 28 18.31 -7.79 12.47
C ALA A 28 17.08 -7.54 11.60
N PRO A 29 16.50 -6.32 11.61
CA PRO A 29 15.31 -6.04 10.83
C PRO A 29 15.59 -6.45 9.39
N GLU A 30 14.75 -7.36 8.86
CA GLU A 30 14.85 -7.75 7.46
C GLU A 30 14.86 -6.49 6.59
N PRO A 31 15.70 -6.41 5.54
CA PRO A 31 15.67 -5.29 4.62
C PRO A 31 14.23 -5.07 4.16
N ALA A 32 13.73 -3.84 4.32
CA ALA A 32 12.38 -3.50 3.87
C ALA A 32 12.23 -3.92 2.40
N ALA A 33 11.16 -4.66 2.09
CA ALA A 33 10.87 -5.07 0.73
C ALA A 33 10.82 -3.82 -0.18
N PRO A 34 11.34 -3.91 -1.43
CA PRO A 34 11.28 -2.77 -2.35
C PRO A 34 9.82 -2.31 -2.54
N PRO A 35 9.58 -1.00 -2.71
CA PRO A 35 8.24 -0.47 -2.86
C PRO A 35 7.57 -1.12 -4.07
N PRO A 36 6.27 -1.44 -3.98
CA PRO A 36 5.53 -2.02 -5.09
C PRO A 36 5.34 -0.96 -6.19
N VAL A 37 6.26 -0.92 -7.15
CA VAL A 37 6.19 -0.04 -8.33
C VAL A 37 5.49 -0.77 -9.48
N LEU A 38 4.48 -0.14 -10.07
CA LEU A 38 3.71 -0.67 -11.19
C LEU A 38 3.72 0.33 -12.36
N ALA A 39 4.31 -0.04 -13.50
CA ALA A 39 4.45 0.85 -14.68
C ALA A 39 5.08 2.23 -14.35
N GLY A 40 6.02 2.28 -13.41
CA GLY A 40 6.63 3.54 -12.94
C GLY A 40 5.78 4.32 -11.92
N VAL A 41 4.62 3.81 -11.53
CA VAL A 41 3.81 4.34 -10.42
C VAL A 41 4.25 3.69 -9.12
N ASP A 42 4.76 4.48 -8.19
CA ASP A 42 5.03 4.03 -6.83
C ASP A 42 3.72 3.92 -6.04
N LEU A 43 3.36 2.71 -5.61
CA LEU A 43 2.11 2.48 -4.87
C LEU A 43 2.24 2.75 -3.36
N THR A 44 3.41 3.18 -2.87
CA THR A 44 3.51 3.77 -1.52
C THR A 44 3.13 5.24 -1.49
N GLU A 45 3.08 5.89 -2.65
CA GLU A 45 2.62 7.27 -2.82
C GLU A 45 1.12 7.31 -3.15
N PRO A 46 0.45 8.49 -3.03
CA PRO A 46 -0.94 8.62 -3.42
C PRO A 46 -1.18 8.28 -4.89
N VAL A 47 -2.15 7.40 -5.13
CA VAL A 47 -2.57 6.96 -6.46
C VAL A 47 -4.04 7.27 -6.64
N ARG A 48 -4.42 7.71 -7.84
CA ARG A 48 -5.81 7.95 -8.17
C ARG A 48 -6.22 7.14 -9.40
N ALA A 49 -7.34 6.44 -9.25
CA ALA A 49 -8.07 5.85 -10.35
C ALA A 49 -9.29 6.72 -10.69
N LEU A 50 -9.64 6.82 -11.97
CA LEU A 50 -10.76 7.62 -12.43
C LEU A 50 -11.39 7.02 -13.69
N GLY A 51 -12.70 7.24 -13.85
CA GLY A 51 -13.42 6.96 -15.08
C GLY A 51 -14.12 8.22 -15.59
N THR A 52 -14.21 8.32 -16.92
CA THR A 52 -14.89 9.41 -17.61
C THR A 52 -16.36 9.11 -17.81
N GLU A 53 -16.75 7.88 -18.15
CA GLU A 53 -18.16 7.49 -18.25
C GLU A 53 -18.40 6.09 -17.68
N PRO A 54 -19.14 5.96 -16.55
CA PRO A 54 -19.62 7.06 -15.70
C PRO A 54 -18.47 7.84 -15.04
N PHE A 55 -18.75 9.06 -14.56
CA PHE A 55 -17.74 9.86 -13.85
C PHE A 55 -17.56 9.37 -12.41
N TRP A 56 -16.37 8.86 -12.11
CA TRP A 56 -16.00 8.37 -10.77
C TRP A 56 -14.52 8.54 -10.51
N SER A 57 -14.13 8.47 -9.24
CA SER A 57 -12.73 8.32 -8.85
C SER A 57 -12.56 7.55 -7.55
N VAL A 58 -11.41 6.91 -7.42
CA VAL A 58 -10.90 6.34 -6.18
C VAL A 58 -9.54 6.98 -5.90
N ASP A 59 -9.40 7.61 -4.74
CA ASP A 59 -8.10 8.04 -4.22
C ASP A 59 -7.59 7.00 -3.22
N LEU A 60 -6.37 6.51 -3.46
CA LEU A 60 -5.58 5.71 -2.54
C LEU A 60 -4.60 6.66 -1.85
N THR A 61 -4.82 7.01 -0.59
CA THR A 61 -4.00 8.00 0.12
C THR A 61 -2.80 7.41 0.85
N GLY A 62 -2.70 6.07 0.89
CA GLY A 62 -1.78 5.34 1.76
C GLY A 62 -2.44 4.85 3.06
N GLU A 63 -3.50 5.53 3.50
CA GLU A 63 -4.24 5.21 4.73
C GLU A 63 -5.71 4.89 4.46
N GLU A 64 -6.32 5.59 3.51
CA GLU A 64 -7.73 5.47 3.16
C GLU A 64 -7.92 5.27 1.66
N VAL A 65 -8.94 4.50 1.33
CA VAL A 65 -9.60 4.48 0.03
C VAL A 65 -10.74 5.47 0.09
N VAL A 66 -10.76 6.45 -0.81
CA VAL A 66 -11.91 7.36 -0.94
C VAL A 66 -12.53 7.26 -2.32
N PHE A 67 -13.73 6.70 -2.39
CA PHE A 67 -14.51 6.51 -3.59
C PHE A 67 -15.56 7.61 -3.74
N ARG A 68 -15.65 8.23 -4.92
CA ARG A 68 -16.56 9.33 -5.23
C ARG A 68 -17.08 9.23 -6.65
N GLY A 69 -18.23 9.85 -6.92
CA GLY A 69 -18.72 10.11 -8.26
C GLY A 69 -19.76 11.21 -8.28
N VAL A 70 -20.16 11.63 -9.47
CA VAL A 70 -21.16 12.72 -9.65
C VAL A 70 -22.58 12.26 -9.31
N ASP A 71 -22.83 10.97 -9.48
CA ASP A 71 -24.11 10.27 -9.39
C ASP A 71 -24.21 9.38 -8.14
N ARG A 72 -23.20 9.43 -7.25
CA ARG A 72 -23.09 8.56 -6.08
C ARG A 72 -22.47 9.30 -4.89
N PRO A 73 -22.90 9.03 -3.65
CA PRO A 73 -22.28 9.63 -2.47
C PRO A 73 -20.83 9.17 -2.31
N GLU A 74 -20.02 10.01 -1.65
CA GLU A 74 -18.68 9.62 -1.22
C GLU A 74 -18.74 8.43 -0.25
N GLN A 75 -17.85 7.45 -0.45
CA GLN A 75 -17.65 6.32 0.45
C GLN A 75 -16.16 6.22 0.81
N ARG A 76 -15.87 5.89 2.06
CA ARG A 76 -14.51 5.71 2.58
C ARG A 76 -14.30 4.29 3.06
N ALA A 77 -13.09 3.79 2.95
CA ALA A 77 -12.66 2.52 3.51
C ALA A 77 -11.20 2.64 4.00
N PRO A 78 -10.75 1.84 4.97
CA PRO A 78 -9.32 1.74 5.26
C PRO A 78 -8.59 1.19 4.02
N GLN A 79 -7.41 1.74 3.71
CA GLN A 79 -6.58 1.22 2.63
C GLN A 79 -5.88 -0.07 3.06
N PRO A 80 -6.16 -1.20 2.40
CA PRO A 80 -5.51 -2.47 2.72
C PRO A 80 -4.09 -2.49 2.15
N LYS A 81 -3.29 -3.46 2.60
CA LYS A 81 -2.04 -3.78 1.91
C LYS A 81 -2.34 -4.25 0.49
N ALA A 82 -1.61 -3.71 -0.47
CA ALA A 82 -1.67 -4.15 -1.85
C ALA A 82 -1.16 -5.59 -2.01
N SER A 83 -1.93 -6.45 -2.66
CA SER A 83 -1.48 -7.75 -3.15
C SER A 83 -0.94 -7.59 -4.56
N VAL A 84 0.37 -7.81 -4.74
CA VAL A 84 1.04 -7.72 -6.05
C VAL A 84 1.19 -9.09 -6.68
N GLN A 85 0.74 -9.23 -7.93
CA GLN A 85 0.81 -10.47 -8.71
C GLN A 85 1.30 -10.14 -10.13
N GLY A 86 2.62 -10.14 -10.31
CA GLY A 86 3.23 -9.74 -11.58
C GLY A 86 2.91 -8.28 -11.92
N THR A 87 2.22 -8.06 -13.03
CA THR A 87 1.81 -6.74 -13.54
C THR A 87 0.43 -6.29 -13.08
N VAL A 88 -0.12 -6.95 -12.05
CA VAL A 88 -1.44 -6.64 -11.49
C VAL A 88 -1.33 -6.44 -9.99
N VAL A 89 -2.02 -5.41 -9.50
CA VAL A 89 -2.18 -5.13 -8.08
C VAL A 89 -3.65 -5.17 -7.72
N ARG A 90 -3.94 -5.73 -6.56
CA ARG A 90 -5.29 -5.86 -6.03
C ARG A 90 -5.36 -5.36 -4.59
N LEU A 91 -6.35 -4.52 -4.31
CA LEU A 91 -6.70 -4.01 -3.00
C LEU A 91 -8.16 -4.38 -2.71
N GLU A 92 -8.42 -5.03 -1.58
CA GLU A 92 -9.76 -5.41 -1.13
C GLU A 92 -10.06 -4.80 0.23
N SER A 93 -11.17 -4.09 0.33
CA SER A 93 -11.61 -3.46 1.57
C SER A 93 -13.14 -3.46 1.67
N GLN A 94 -13.65 -2.89 2.76
CA GLN A 94 -15.06 -2.65 2.98
C GLN A 94 -15.26 -1.20 3.40
N THR A 95 -16.19 -0.51 2.74
CA THR A 95 -16.49 0.89 3.07
C THR A 95 -17.11 1.00 4.46
N THR A 96 -17.07 2.18 5.06
CA THR A 96 -17.72 2.46 6.35
C THR A 96 -19.22 2.18 6.33
N ALA A 97 -19.84 2.19 5.14
CA ALA A 97 -21.24 1.83 4.92
C ALA A 97 -21.47 0.30 4.80
N GLY A 98 -20.42 -0.52 4.91
CA GLY A 98 -20.48 -1.98 4.78
C GLY A 98 -20.40 -2.50 3.34
N THR A 99 -20.18 -1.63 2.35
CA THR A 99 -20.12 -2.03 0.94
C THR A 99 -18.73 -2.60 0.59
N PRO A 100 -18.63 -3.82 0.05
CA PRO A 100 -17.34 -4.35 -0.42
C PRO A 100 -16.79 -3.47 -1.55
N ILE A 101 -15.50 -3.14 -1.48
CA ILE A 101 -14.79 -2.44 -2.55
C ILE A 101 -13.50 -3.18 -2.91
N VAL A 102 -13.32 -3.39 -4.21
CA VAL A 102 -12.17 -4.09 -4.78
C VAL A 102 -11.59 -3.22 -5.88
N ILE A 103 -10.32 -2.89 -5.77
CA ILE A 103 -9.59 -2.07 -6.74
C ILE A 103 -8.51 -2.95 -7.36
N THR A 104 -8.54 -3.09 -8.67
CA THR A 104 -7.54 -3.81 -9.46
C THR A 104 -6.84 -2.83 -10.37
N LEU A 105 -5.52 -2.76 -10.29
CA LEU A 105 -4.66 -1.93 -11.14
C LEU A 105 -3.79 -2.84 -11.98
N ALA A 106 -3.71 -2.60 -13.27
CA ALA A 106 -2.86 -3.35 -14.20
C ALA A 106 -1.88 -2.42 -14.90
N SER A 107 -0.64 -2.87 -15.09
CA SER A 107 0.40 -2.20 -15.89
C SER A 107 0.07 -2.28 -17.39
N THR A 108 -1.00 -1.62 -17.78
CA THR A 108 -1.53 -1.54 -19.14
C THR A 108 -1.94 -0.09 -19.40
N GLU A 109 -1.43 0.49 -20.48
CA GLU A 109 -1.78 1.85 -20.88
C GLU A 109 -3.29 2.00 -21.06
N CYS A 110 -3.81 3.14 -20.59
CA CYS A 110 -5.24 3.43 -20.59
C CYS A 110 -5.48 4.84 -21.11
N SER A 111 -6.37 4.98 -22.10
CA SER A 111 -6.85 6.28 -22.55
C SER A 111 -8.14 6.65 -21.82
N ASP A 112 -8.26 7.89 -21.35
CA ASP A 112 -9.51 8.39 -20.77
C ASP A 112 -10.60 8.71 -21.82
N GLY A 113 -10.27 8.59 -23.12
CA GLY A 113 -11.15 8.76 -24.26
C GLY A 113 -11.51 10.21 -24.56
N MET A 114 -11.89 11.01 -23.56
CA MET A 114 -12.35 12.39 -23.76
C MET A 114 -11.23 13.41 -23.94
N SER A 115 -10.10 13.21 -23.27
CA SER A 115 -9.00 14.17 -23.26
C SER A 115 -7.74 13.61 -23.92
N GLU A 116 -7.84 12.43 -24.53
CA GLU A 116 -6.70 11.71 -25.12
C GLU A 116 -5.50 11.60 -24.16
N ARG A 117 -5.77 11.61 -22.84
CA ARG A 117 -4.72 11.43 -21.84
C ARG A 117 -4.40 9.95 -21.73
N ILE A 118 -3.11 9.62 -21.75
CA ILE A 118 -2.62 8.25 -21.69
C ILE A 118 -2.03 7.99 -20.31
N TYR A 119 -2.71 7.16 -19.53
CA TYR A 119 -2.33 6.76 -18.20
C TYR A 119 -1.52 5.47 -18.24
N PRO A 120 -0.54 5.27 -17.34
CA PRO A 120 0.28 4.07 -17.32
C PRO A 120 -0.47 2.83 -16.80
N LEU A 121 -1.59 3.02 -16.10
CA LEU A 121 -2.37 1.94 -15.48
C LEU A 121 -3.83 1.92 -15.95
N THR A 122 -4.33 0.70 -16.15
CA THR A 122 -5.76 0.42 -16.27
C THR A 122 -6.31 0.08 -14.89
N ALA A 123 -7.49 0.62 -14.55
CA ALA A 123 -8.16 0.39 -13.28
C ALA A 123 -9.52 -0.28 -13.47
N ILE A 124 -9.79 -1.29 -12.66
CA ILE A 124 -11.10 -1.92 -12.50
C ILE A 124 -11.50 -1.81 -11.04
N VAL A 125 -12.59 -1.11 -10.77
CA VAL A 125 -13.14 -0.94 -9.42
C VAL A 125 -14.47 -1.65 -9.34
N LYS A 126 -14.58 -2.64 -8.46
CA LYS A 126 -15.85 -3.28 -8.12
C LYS A 126 -16.32 -2.78 -6.76
N VAL A 127 -17.50 -2.17 -6.72
CA VAL A 127 -18.12 -1.64 -5.50
C VAL A 127 -19.52 -2.23 -5.36
N GLY A 128 -19.71 -3.10 -4.37
CA GLY A 128 -20.90 -3.96 -4.30
C GLY A 128 -21.07 -4.79 -5.58
N GLU A 129 -22.13 -4.51 -6.33
CA GLU A 129 -22.45 -5.19 -7.60
C GLU A 129 -21.98 -4.41 -8.84
N GLU A 130 -21.61 -3.14 -8.69
CA GLU A 130 -21.15 -2.28 -9.79
C GLU A 130 -19.69 -2.59 -10.14
N THR A 131 -19.38 -2.64 -11.44
CA THR A 131 -18.00 -2.74 -11.95
C THR A 131 -17.72 -1.56 -12.84
N LEU A 132 -16.67 -0.83 -12.50
CA LEU A 132 -16.27 0.43 -13.09
C LEU A 132 -14.89 0.26 -13.74
N ASN A 133 -14.78 0.67 -14.99
CA ASN A 133 -13.53 0.66 -15.74
C ASN A 133 -13.00 2.08 -15.86
N GLY A 134 -11.68 2.24 -15.76
CA GLY A 134 -11.04 3.54 -15.78
C GLY A 134 -9.53 3.45 -15.90
N CYS A 135 -8.88 4.58 -15.73
CA CYS A 135 -7.43 4.72 -15.80
C CYS A 135 -6.86 5.13 -14.44
N ALA A 136 -5.57 4.88 -14.21
CA ALA A 136 -4.91 5.30 -12.98
C ALA A 136 -3.46 5.76 -13.18
N ALA A 137 -3.03 6.64 -12.30
CA ALA A 137 -1.65 7.12 -12.19
C ALA A 137 -1.39 7.62 -10.75
N SER A 138 -0.16 8.00 -10.44
CA SER A 138 0.08 8.74 -9.21
C SER A 138 -0.71 10.05 -9.23
N THR A 139 -1.25 10.44 -8.08
CA THR A 139 -2.01 11.69 -7.95
C THR A 139 -1.17 12.88 -8.38
N ALA A 140 0.13 12.88 -8.07
CA ALA A 140 1.06 13.91 -8.53
C ALA A 140 1.13 14.01 -10.06
N ALA A 141 1.31 12.88 -10.77
CA ALA A 141 1.37 12.86 -12.23
C ALA A 141 0.09 13.41 -12.87
N ILE A 142 -1.08 13.08 -12.32
CA ILE A 142 -2.37 13.58 -12.81
C ILE A 142 -2.47 15.10 -12.71
N MET A 143 -1.94 15.68 -11.64
CA MET A 143 -2.03 17.11 -11.34
C MET A 143 -1.01 17.94 -12.14
N THR A 144 0.11 17.35 -12.55
CA THR A 144 1.15 18.04 -13.33
C THR A 144 1.07 17.81 -14.83
N ALA A 145 0.41 16.73 -15.26
CA ALA A 145 0.21 16.44 -16.67
C ALA A 145 -0.66 17.50 -17.34
N GLY A 146 -0.42 17.72 -18.63
CA GLY A 146 -1.25 18.59 -19.46
C GLY A 146 -2.66 18.02 -19.69
N GLU A 147 -3.48 18.79 -20.39
CA GLU A 147 -4.86 18.41 -20.71
C GLU A 147 -4.94 17.22 -21.68
N GLN A 148 -3.85 16.87 -22.37
CA GLN A 148 -3.75 15.75 -23.31
C GLN A 148 -2.39 15.05 -23.18
N GLY A 149 -2.25 13.84 -23.71
CA GLY A 149 -0.98 13.13 -23.78
C GLY A 149 -0.64 12.33 -22.51
N PRO A 150 0.64 11.94 -22.31
CA PRO A 150 1.02 11.00 -21.26
C PRO A 150 0.87 11.59 -19.85
N VAL A 151 0.33 10.79 -18.94
CA VAL A 151 0.17 11.09 -17.51
C VAL A 151 1.25 10.37 -16.72
N THR A 152 2.46 10.89 -16.81
CA THR A 152 3.66 10.36 -16.12
C THR A 152 4.17 11.37 -15.10
N ALA A 153 4.88 10.90 -14.06
CA ALA A 153 5.63 11.81 -13.19
C ALA A 153 6.65 12.56 -14.06
N SER A 154 6.48 13.87 -14.22
CA SER A 154 7.31 14.66 -15.13
C SER A 154 8.78 14.55 -14.77
N ALA A 155 9.55 13.92 -15.65
CA ALA A 155 10.96 14.18 -15.84
C ALA A 155 11.24 14.30 -17.34
N GLU A 156 10.51 15.17 -18.04
CA GLU A 156 11.00 15.73 -19.30
C GLU A 156 10.26 17.04 -19.55
N ALA A 157 10.96 18.17 -19.38
CA ALA A 157 10.54 19.42 -19.99
C ALA A 157 10.59 19.23 -21.53
N PRO A 158 9.68 19.82 -22.32
CA PRO A 158 9.81 19.75 -23.77
C PRO A 158 11.16 20.39 -24.18
N PRO A 159 11.86 19.85 -25.19
CA PRO A 159 13.05 20.51 -25.70
C PRO A 159 12.65 21.89 -26.20
N ALA A 160 13.24 22.93 -25.61
CA ALA A 160 13.13 24.29 -26.13
C ALA A 160 13.64 24.27 -27.58
N THR A 161 12.73 24.60 -28.52
CA THR A 161 13.07 24.79 -29.93
C THR A 161 13.72 26.14 -30.13
#